data_AF-A0A5E4J3D6-F1
#
_entry.id   AF-A0A5E4J3D6-F1
#
_cell.length_a   1.000
_cell.length_b   1.000
_cell.length_c   1.000
_cell.angle_alpha   90.00
_cell.angle_beta   90.00
_cell.angle_gamma   90.00
#
_symmetry.space_group_name_H-M   'P 1'
#
loop_
_entity.id
_entity.type
_entity.pdbx_description
1 polymer ?
#
loop_
_entity_poly.entity_id
_entity_poly.type
_entity_poly.pdbx_seq_one_letter_code
_entity_poly.pdbx_strand_id
1 'polypeptide(L)'
;MTSVIPKAGVSKIIGLLEFLHDFEDKKDADEIASELKLDLDDILPVIKSSEMLDLVKVDDGQIKLTDLGLKLLKQTIPERKEYFKTLILSKTILSKIIKNFGRNTVVKRHDFIKFLEKEVPEDVALHFEKIIEWGQYIELLKYDRNEDEIHIQ
;
A
#
# COMPACT_ATOMS: atom_id res chain seq x y z
N MET A 1 9.18 13.01 -3.13
CA MET A 1 9.21 12.32 -1.82
C MET A 1 8.76 10.89 -2.04
N THR A 2 9.60 9.92 -1.69
CA THR A 2 9.26 8.49 -1.79
C THR A 2 8.31 8.17 -0.64
N SER A 3 7.06 7.77 -0.95
CA SER A 3 6.06 7.40 0.06
C SER A 3 6.57 6.20 0.88
N VAL A 4 6.40 6.21 2.20
CA VAL A 4 6.85 5.12 3.09
C VAL A 4 5.87 3.95 3.19
N ILE A 5 4.65 4.16 2.70
CA ILE A 5 3.52 3.23 2.68
C ILE A 5 2.64 3.57 1.46
N PRO A 6 1.95 2.61 0.83
CA PRO A 6 1.02 2.92 -0.25
C PRO A 6 -0.14 3.79 0.25
N LYS A 7 -0.46 4.85 -0.50
CA LYS A 7 -1.57 5.76 -0.17
C LYS A 7 -2.93 5.19 -0.58
N ALA A 8 -2.95 4.37 -1.62
CA ALA A 8 -4.12 3.62 -2.03
C ALA A 8 -4.24 2.31 -1.23
N GLY A 9 -5.48 1.91 -0.96
CA GLY A 9 -5.79 0.60 -0.39
C GLY A 9 -5.75 -0.50 -1.44
N VAL A 10 -5.71 -1.75 -0.96
CA VAL A 10 -5.56 -2.96 -1.78
C VAL A 10 -6.58 -3.04 -2.91
N SER A 11 -7.86 -2.79 -2.62
CA SER A 11 -8.92 -2.94 -3.62
C SER A 11 -8.74 -1.99 -4.81
N LYS A 12 -8.29 -0.75 -4.57
CA LYS A 12 -8.01 0.21 -5.64
C LYS A 12 -6.81 -0.24 -6.49
N ILE A 13 -5.77 -0.75 -5.83
CA ILE A 13 -4.59 -1.31 -6.51
C ILE A 13 -5.00 -2.49 -7.39
N ILE A 14 -5.74 -3.47 -6.85
CA ILE A 14 -6.23 -4.62 -7.61
C ILE A 14 -7.07 -4.16 -8.80
N GLY A 15 -8.01 -3.23 -8.62
CA GLY A 15 -8.83 -2.71 -9.70
C GLY A 15 -8.01 -2.03 -10.82
N LEU A 16 -6.96 -1.29 -10.47
CA LEU A 16 -6.03 -0.74 -11.48
C LEU A 16 -5.28 -1.84 -12.23
N LEU A 17 -4.82 -2.88 -11.53
CA LEU A 17 -4.14 -4.00 -12.17
C LEU A 17 -5.07 -4.77 -13.11
N GLU A 18 -6.31 -5.04 -12.69
CA GLU A 18 -7.33 -5.70 -13.52
C GLU A 18 -7.64 -4.85 -14.77
N PHE A 19 -7.81 -3.53 -14.60
CA PHE A 19 -7.98 -2.62 -15.72
C PHE A 19 -6.79 -2.71 -16.69
N LEU A 20 -5.55 -2.54 -16.22
CA LEU A 20 -4.37 -2.62 -17.10
C LEU A 20 -4.16 -4.01 -17.72
N HIS A 21 -4.74 -5.07 -17.16
CA HIS A 21 -4.65 -6.42 -17.70
C HIS A 21 -5.63 -6.61 -18.86
N ASP A 22 -6.82 -6.02 -18.75
CA ASP A 22 -7.85 -6.10 -19.78
C ASP A 22 -7.53 -5.22 -20.99
N PHE A 23 -6.70 -4.19 -20.80
CA PHE A 23 -6.16 -3.36 -21.87
C PHE A 23 -4.70 -3.77 -22.15
N GLU A 24 -4.47 -4.54 -23.22
CA GLU A 24 -3.12 -4.99 -23.61
C GLU A 24 -2.16 -3.84 -23.98
N ASP A 25 -2.69 -2.63 -24.19
CA ASP A 25 -1.95 -1.44 -24.55
C ASP A 25 -1.52 -0.60 -23.35
N LYS A 26 -0.43 0.16 -23.53
CA LYS A 26 0.02 1.15 -22.56
C LYS A 26 -1.00 2.30 -22.48
N LYS A 27 -1.26 2.79 -21.27
CA LYS A 27 -2.11 3.98 -21.06
C LYS A 27 -1.39 4.99 -20.16
N ASP A 28 -1.59 6.27 -20.40
CA ASP A 28 -1.22 7.33 -19.46
C ASP A 28 -2.27 7.52 -18.36
N ALA A 29 -1.98 8.39 -17.39
CA ALA A 29 -2.87 8.61 -16.25
C ALA A 29 -4.20 9.29 -16.64
N ASP A 30 -4.20 10.15 -17.66
CA ASP A 30 -5.41 10.85 -18.12
C ASP A 30 -6.36 9.88 -18.83
N GLU A 31 -5.79 8.99 -19.65
CA GLU A 31 -6.54 7.90 -20.31
C GLU A 31 -7.17 6.96 -19.28
N ILE A 32 -6.41 6.53 -18.27
CA ILE A 32 -6.94 5.65 -17.20
C ILE A 32 -8.05 6.37 -16.41
N ALA A 33 -7.85 7.64 -16.04
CA ALA A 33 -8.84 8.43 -15.31
C ALA A 33 -10.15 8.54 -16.10
N SER A 34 -10.05 8.88 -17.39
CA SER A 34 -11.20 9.00 -18.30
C SER A 34 -11.98 7.68 -18.42
N GLU A 35 -11.29 6.56 -18.63
CA GLU A 35 -11.91 5.24 -18.80
C GLU A 35 -12.62 4.77 -17.52
N LEU A 36 -12.01 5.03 -16.36
CA LEU A 36 -12.58 4.69 -15.05
C LEU A 36 -13.60 5.72 -14.55
N LYS A 37 -13.80 6.83 -15.27
CA LYS A 37 -14.63 7.98 -14.87
C LYS A 37 -14.25 8.51 -13.48
N LEU A 38 -12.95 8.62 -13.25
CA LEU A 38 -12.33 9.15 -12.04
C LEU A 38 -11.63 10.47 -12.33
N ASP A 39 -11.42 11.27 -11.29
CA ASP A 39 -10.54 12.43 -11.38
C ASP A 39 -9.08 11.98 -11.41
N LEU A 40 -8.22 12.78 -12.07
CA LEU A 40 -6.79 12.50 -12.12
C LEU A 40 -6.16 12.41 -10.72
N ASP A 41 -6.61 13.28 -9.80
CA ASP A 41 -6.17 13.29 -8.40
C ASP A 41 -6.55 12.02 -7.62
N ASP A 42 -7.57 11.27 -8.08
CA ASP A 42 -7.97 10.00 -7.48
C ASP A 42 -7.15 8.82 -8.00
N ILE A 43 -6.76 8.82 -9.28
CA ILE A 43 -5.99 7.72 -9.88
C ILE A 43 -4.50 7.82 -9.62
N LEU A 44 -3.94 9.04 -9.56
CA LEU A 44 -2.52 9.26 -9.35
C LEU A 44 -1.98 8.59 -8.06
N PRO A 45 -2.66 8.66 -6.90
CA PRO A 45 -2.25 7.93 -5.70
C PRO A 45 -2.27 6.42 -5.88
N VAL A 46 -3.17 5.87 -6.71
CA VAL A 46 -3.25 4.43 -7.00
C VAL A 46 -2.08 4.00 -7.88
N ILE A 47 -1.80 4.73 -8.95
CA ILE A 47 -0.65 4.48 -9.84
C ILE A 47 0.65 4.51 -9.03
N LYS A 48 0.87 5.57 -8.24
CA LYS A 48 2.08 5.71 -7.39
C LYS A 48 2.20 4.58 -6.35
N SER A 49 1.07 4.14 -5.79
CA SER A 49 1.04 3.03 -4.83
C SER A 49 1.38 1.70 -5.49
N SER A 50 0.83 1.44 -6.68
CA SER A 50 1.13 0.25 -7.46
C SER A 50 2.59 0.23 -7.94
N GLU A 51 3.12 1.39 -8.34
CA GLU A 51 4.52 1.54 -8.75
C GLU A 51 5.47 1.32 -7.57
N MET A 52 5.15 1.88 -6.39
CA MET A 52 5.91 1.65 -5.15
C MET A 52 6.05 0.15 -4.84
N LEU A 53 5.02 -0.64 -5.15
CA LEU A 53 4.99 -2.09 -4.93
C LEU A 53 5.58 -2.92 -6.10
N ASP A 54 6.15 -2.26 -7.12
CA ASP A 54 6.62 -2.84 -8.40
C ASP A 54 5.54 -3.61 -9.17
N LEU A 55 4.27 -3.33 -8.93
CA LEU A 55 3.15 -4.00 -9.61
C LEU A 55 2.87 -3.38 -10.98
N VAL A 56 3.20 -2.10 -11.12
CA VAL A 56 3.22 -1.38 -12.40
C VAL A 56 4.57 -0.68 -12.58
N LYS A 57 4.90 -0.36 -13.82
CA LYS A 57 6.01 0.52 -14.19
C LYS A 57 5.47 1.73 -14.92
N VAL A 58 5.93 2.93 -14.56
CA VAL A 58 5.70 4.15 -15.34
C VAL A 58 6.94 4.46 -16.16
N ASP A 59 6.79 4.61 -17.47
CA ASP A 59 7.90 4.85 -18.42
C ASP A 59 7.44 5.89 -19.45
N ASP A 60 8.06 7.07 -19.44
CA ASP A 60 7.64 8.21 -20.27
C ASP A 60 6.14 8.55 -20.16
N GLY A 61 5.62 8.56 -18.92
CA GLY A 61 4.21 8.82 -18.62
C GLY A 61 3.26 7.65 -18.89
N GLN A 62 3.74 6.57 -19.49
CA GLN A 62 2.95 5.39 -19.82
C GLN A 62 3.01 4.36 -18.69
N ILE A 63 1.85 3.92 -18.21
CA ILE A 63 1.70 2.94 -17.15
C ILE A 63 1.53 1.53 -17.75
N LYS A 64 2.26 0.56 -17.21
CA LYS A 64 2.17 -0.85 -17.61
C LYS A 64 2.17 -1.77 -16.40
N LEU A 65 1.47 -2.89 -16.51
CA LEU A 65 1.68 -4.05 -15.64
C LEU A 65 3.11 -4.58 -15.74
N THR A 66 3.67 -4.95 -14.59
CA THR A 66 4.90 -5.75 -14.54
C THR A 66 4.55 -7.25 -14.49
N ASP A 67 5.55 -8.12 -14.68
CA ASP A 67 5.40 -9.56 -14.44
C ASP A 67 4.95 -9.85 -13.00
N LEU A 68 5.38 -9.02 -12.04
CA LEU A 68 4.99 -9.10 -10.64
C LEU A 68 3.49 -8.82 -10.46
N GLY A 69 2.99 -7.76 -11.09
CA GLY A 69 1.57 -7.39 -11.09
C GLY A 69 0.71 -8.46 -11.76
N LEU A 70 1.14 -8.97 -12.91
CA LEU A 70 0.46 -10.05 -13.63
C LEU A 70 0.39 -11.34 -12.79
N LYS A 71 1.49 -11.70 -12.11
CA LYS A 71 1.52 -12.86 -11.22
C LYS A 71 0.54 -12.71 -10.07
N LEU A 72 0.43 -11.51 -9.48
CA LEU A 72 -0.51 -11.21 -8.40
C LEU A 72 -1.97 -11.43 -8.85
N LEU A 73 -2.35 -10.96 -10.04
CA LEU A 73 -3.71 -11.13 -10.56
C LEU A 73 -4.11 -12.60 -10.73
N LYS A 74 -3.15 -13.47 -11.07
CA LYS A 74 -3.39 -14.92 -11.25
C LYS A 74 -3.54 -15.68 -9.93
N GLN A 75 -3.28 -15.05 -8.78
CA GLN A 75 -3.41 -15.68 -7.47
C GLN A 75 -4.87 -15.68 -6.99
N THR A 76 -5.22 -16.70 -6.20
CA THR A 76 -6.46 -16.73 -5.41
C THR A 76 -6.45 -15.67 -4.31
N ILE A 77 -7.61 -15.36 -3.72
CA ILE A 77 -7.72 -14.32 -2.66
C ILE A 77 -6.72 -14.56 -1.49
N PRO A 78 -6.59 -15.78 -0.92
CA PRO A 78 -5.63 -16.03 0.15
C PRO A 78 -4.17 -15.83 -0.29
N GLU A 79 -3.83 -16.29 -1.50
CA GLU A 79 -2.49 -16.14 -2.06
C GLU A 79 -2.14 -14.67 -2.33
N ARG A 80 -3.10 -13.86 -2.79
CA ARG A 80 -2.92 -12.41 -2.95
C ARG A 80 -2.54 -11.74 -1.62
N LYS A 81 -3.17 -12.15 -0.51
CA LYS A 81 -2.88 -11.60 0.82
C LYS A 81 -1.44 -11.86 1.26
N GLU A 82 -0.97 -13.11 1.12
CA GLU A 82 0.42 -13.47 1.42
C GLU A 82 1.42 -12.77 0.47
N TYR A 83 1.03 -12.57 -0.77
CA TYR A 83 1.83 -11.80 -1.73
C TYR A 83 1.99 -10.34 -1.29
N PHE A 84 0.88 -9.66 -0.97
CA PHE A 84 0.91 -8.30 -0.45
C PHE A 84 1.69 -8.21 0.85
N LYS A 85 1.56 -9.18 1.75
CA LYS A 85 2.36 -9.24 2.99
C LYS A 85 3.85 -9.21 2.68
N THR A 86 4.30 -9.99 1.71
CA THR A 86 5.70 -10.02 1.27
C THR A 86 6.15 -8.67 0.68
N LEU A 87 5.34 -8.08 -0.21
CA LEU A 87 5.66 -6.77 -0.82
C LEU A 87 5.69 -5.64 0.20
N ILE A 88 4.69 -5.58 1.07
CA ILE A 88 4.56 -4.53 2.07
C ILE A 88 5.71 -4.61 3.07
N LEU A 89 6.05 -5.80 3.55
CA LEU A 89 7.19 -5.97 4.46
C LEU A 89 8.53 -5.58 3.82
N SER A 90 8.73 -5.90 2.54
CA SER A 90 9.99 -5.62 1.86
C SER A 90 10.16 -4.16 1.42
N LYS A 91 9.07 -3.43 1.18
CA LYS A 91 9.10 -2.12 0.52
C LYS A 91 8.64 -0.95 1.38
N THR A 92 8.10 -1.21 2.57
CA THR A 92 7.47 -0.18 3.41
C THR A 92 8.09 -0.11 4.80
N ILE A 93 7.72 0.92 5.55
CA ILE A 93 8.13 1.11 6.95
C ILE A 93 7.66 -0.01 7.90
N LEU A 94 6.71 -0.86 7.50
CA LEU A 94 6.18 -1.92 8.37
C LEU A 94 7.25 -2.90 8.86
N SER A 95 8.28 -3.21 8.07
CA SER A 95 9.40 -4.02 8.57
C SER A 95 10.19 -3.33 9.67
N LYS A 96 10.37 -2.01 9.59
CA LYS A 96 11.02 -1.22 10.66
C LYS A 96 10.18 -1.18 11.93
N ILE A 97 8.85 -1.06 11.80
CA ILE A 97 7.92 -1.10 12.95
C ILE A 97 8.09 -2.42 13.71
N ILE A 98 8.11 -3.55 12.99
CA ILE A 98 8.28 -4.88 13.61
C ILE A 98 9.66 -5.01 14.25
N LYS A 99 10.71 -4.51 13.59
CA LYS A 99 12.07 -4.53 14.15
C LYS A 99 12.18 -3.68 15.42
N ASN A 100 11.47 -2.55 15.49
CA ASN A 100 11.52 -1.63 16.61
C ASN A 100 10.76 -2.14 17.84
N PHE A 101 9.52 -2.59 17.65
CA PHE A 101 8.62 -2.95 18.75
C PHE A 101 8.59 -4.45 19.05
N GLY A 102 8.91 -5.31 18.08
CA GLY A 102 8.82 -6.76 18.21
C GLY A 102 7.41 -7.32 17.95
N ARG A 103 7.35 -8.60 17.61
CA ARG A 103 6.08 -9.34 17.43
C ARG A 103 5.46 -9.73 18.76
N ASN A 104 4.15 -9.97 18.76
CA ASN A 104 3.34 -10.27 19.93
C ASN A 104 3.48 -9.21 21.04
N THR A 105 3.55 -7.94 20.64
CA THR A 105 3.65 -6.80 21.56
C THR A 105 2.44 -5.90 21.44
N VAL A 106 2.20 -5.11 22.48
CA VAL A 106 1.15 -4.09 22.53
C VAL A 106 1.82 -2.76 22.75
N VAL A 107 1.50 -1.79 21.90
CA VAL A 107 2.12 -0.46 21.88
C VAL A 107 1.04 0.59 21.99
N LYS A 108 1.16 1.53 22.93
CA LYS A 108 0.24 2.68 23.02
C LYS A 108 0.37 3.55 21.76
N ARG A 109 -0.75 4.08 21.26
CA ARG A 109 -0.76 4.95 20.07
C ARG A 109 0.23 6.09 20.17
N HIS A 110 0.33 6.73 21.33
CA HIS A 110 1.30 7.81 21.58
C HIS A 110 2.74 7.42 21.25
N ASP A 111 3.18 6.24 21.70
CA ASP A 111 4.54 5.77 21.45
C ASP A 111 4.75 5.32 20.00
N PHE A 112 3.70 4.77 19.38
CA PHE A 112 3.70 4.45 17.95
C PHE A 112 3.83 5.72 17.10
N ILE A 113 3.07 6.78 17.41
CA ILE A 113 3.13 8.07 16.72
C ILE A 113 4.50 8.72 16.90
N LYS A 114 5.07 8.73 18.11
CA LYS A 114 6.44 9.22 18.35
C LYS A 114 7.50 8.48 17.53
N PHE A 115 7.31 7.18 17.31
CA PHE A 115 8.17 6.42 16.41
C PHE A 115 7.98 6.89 14.96
N LEU A 116 6.74 7.05 14.50
CA LEU A 116 6.46 7.54 13.14
C LEU A 116 7.01 8.95 12.89
N GLU A 117 6.87 9.88 13.84
CA GLU A 117 7.41 11.25 13.74
C GLU A 117 8.92 11.27 13.49
N LYS A 118 9.66 10.29 14.02
CA LYS A 118 11.11 10.16 13.83
C LYS A 118 11.48 9.61 12.45
N GLU A 119 10.68 8.65 11.96
CA GLU A 119 10.95 7.98 10.68
C GLU A 119 10.36 8.70 9.48
N VAL A 120 9.25 9.42 9.67
CA VAL A 120 8.40 10.01 8.64
C VAL A 120 7.81 11.31 9.18
N PRO A 121 8.59 12.41 9.23
CA PRO A 121 8.17 13.64 9.90
C PRO A 121 7.01 14.37 9.20
N GLU A 122 6.71 14.02 7.95
CA GLU A 122 5.64 14.64 7.16
C GLU A 122 4.32 13.87 7.28
N ASP A 123 3.20 14.58 7.40
CA ASP A 123 1.83 14.02 7.37
C ASP A 123 1.62 12.77 8.26
N VAL A 124 2.17 12.76 9.47
CA VAL A 124 2.17 11.59 10.38
C VAL A 124 0.78 11.00 10.59
N ALA A 125 -0.26 11.85 10.70
CA ALA A 125 -1.63 11.38 10.85
C ALA A 125 -2.11 10.56 9.64
N LEU A 126 -1.82 11.02 8.42
CA LEU A 126 -2.16 10.31 7.20
C LEU A 126 -1.37 9.00 7.09
N HIS A 127 -0.07 9.04 7.39
CA HIS A 127 0.79 7.86 7.39
C HIS A 127 0.34 6.83 8.41
N PHE A 128 -0.04 7.25 9.63
CA PHE A 128 -0.56 6.38 10.67
C PHE A 128 -1.80 5.62 10.17
N GLU A 129 -2.81 6.32 9.63
CA GLU A 129 -4.03 5.65 9.16
C GLU A 129 -3.73 4.64 8.05
N LYS A 130 -2.82 4.97 7.11
CA LYS A 130 -2.41 4.04 6.05
C LYS A 130 -1.61 2.86 6.55
N ILE A 131 -0.75 3.06 7.55
CA ILE A 131 0.00 1.98 8.19
C ILE A 131 -0.95 1.03 8.93
N ILE A 132 -1.95 1.55 9.62
CA ILE A 132 -2.98 0.72 10.28
C ILE A 132 -3.82 -0.03 9.24
N GLU A 133 -4.27 0.64 8.18
CA GLU A 133 -5.05 0.02 7.09
C GLU A 133 -4.30 -1.17 6.48
N TRP A 134 -3.06 -0.94 6.04
CA TRP A 134 -2.21 -1.98 5.45
C TRP A 134 -1.81 -3.05 6.45
N GLY A 135 -1.43 -2.66 7.67
CA GLY A 135 -1.02 -3.58 8.72
C GLY A 135 -2.13 -4.54 9.13
N GLN A 136 -3.38 -4.07 9.19
CA GLN A 136 -4.55 -4.93 9.43
C GLN A 136 -4.84 -5.83 8.22
N TYR A 137 -4.74 -5.30 7.00
CA TYR A 137 -4.95 -6.10 5.79
C TYR A 137 -3.99 -7.30 5.72
N ILE A 138 -2.72 -7.13 6.09
CA ILE A 138 -1.73 -8.22 6.08
C ILE A 138 -1.62 -8.96 7.42
N GLU A 139 -2.54 -8.71 8.35
CA GLU A 139 -2.63 -9.33 9.70
C GLU A 139 -1.35 -9.17 10.55
N LEU A 140 -0.65 -8.05 10.39
CA LEU A 140 0.52 -7.72 11.21
C LEU A 140 0.21 -6.73 12.32
N LEU A 141 -0.81 -5.89 12.12
CA LEU A 141 -1.27 -4.93 13.11
C LEU A 141 -2.76 -5.15 13.39
N LYS A 142 -3.16 -4.92 14.63
CA LYS A 142 -4.56 -4.70 15.02
C LYS A 142 -4.60 -3.44 15.87
N TYR A 143 -5.46 -2.49 15.52
CA TYR A 143 -5.62 -1.27 16.31
C TYR A 143 -6.88 -1.36 17.17
N ASP A 144 -6.70 -1.42 18.49
CA ASP A 144 -7.78 -1.28 19.45
C ASP A 144 -8.01 0.21 19.73
N ARG A 145 -9.15 0.73 19.25
CA ARG A 145 -9.53 2.13 19.41
C ARG A 145 -10.05 2.47 20.81
N ASN A 146 -10.47 1.48 21.59
CA ASN A 146 -10.99 1.71 22.94
C ASN A 146 -9.84 1.91 23.93
N GLU A 147 -8.81 1.06 23.82
CA GLU A 147 -7.62 1.10 24.69
C GLU A 147 -6.49 2.00 24.14
N ASP A 148 -6.69 2.50 22.92
CA ASP A 148 -5.74 3.26 22.11
C ASP A 148 -4.39 2.55 21.95
N GLU A 149 -4.48 1.28 21.54
CA GLU A 149 -3.38 0.30 21.51
C GLU A 149 -3.23 -0.36 20.13
N ILE A 150 -1.99 -0.46 19.67
CA ILE A 150 -1.62 -1.21 18.47
C ILE A 150 -1.01 -2.54 18.92
N HIS A 151 -1.69 -3.63 18.57
CA HIS A 151 -1.17 -4.99 18.75
C HIS A 151 -0.37 -5.39 17.51
N ILE A 152 0.90 -5.71 17.69
CA ILE A 152 1.79 -6.20 16.65
C ILE A 152 1.80 -7.73 16.73
N GLN A 153 1.37 -8.39 15.66
CA GLN A 153 1.25 -9.85 15.57
C GLN A 153 2.58 -10.52 15.20
#